data_AF-A0A8X6GCY2-F1
#
_entry.id   AF-A0A8X6GCY2-F1
#
_cell.length_a   1.000
_cell.length_b   1.000
_cell.length_c   1.000
_cell.angle_alpha   90.00
_cell.angle_beta   90.00
_cell.angle_gamma   90.00
#
_symmetry.space_group_name_H-M   'P 1'
#
loop_
_entity.id
_entity.type
_entity.pdbx_description
1 polymer ?
#
loop_
_entity_poly.entity_id
_entity_poly.type
_entity_poly.pdbx_seq_one_letter_code
_entity_poly.pdbx_strand_id
1 'polypeptide(L)'
;MKSFLIDDIEKLKYLWNTKHPLFAKRLQKNLGFQQVAMRMRERWPALESFLTPEVCIAKFLNLRTYYRKEKKKLTCSKSGTGAVDFFPKKEHFTRLQFLEDIINPVVCHPNLDDMELEINATLLEVTVSLRI
;
A
#
# COMPACT_ATOMS: atom_id res chain seq x y z
N MET A 1 -15.62 -11.17 -3.16
CA MET A 1 -15.71 -9.94 -2.34
C MET A 1 -14.48 -9.04 -2.48
N LYS A 2 -13.25 -9.50 -2.16
CA LYS A 2 -12.03 -8.67 -2.29
C LYS A 2 -11.78 -8.19 -3.73
N SER A 3 -11.92 -9.08 -4.72
CA SER A 3 -11.73 -8.72 -6.13
C SER A 3 -12.70 -7.60 -6.57
N PHE A 4 -13.98 -7.69 -6.19
CA PHE A 4 -14.97 -6.62 -6.46
C PHE A 4 -14.60 -5.28 -5.80
N LEU A 5 -14.14 -5.29 -4.54
CA LEU A 5 -13.66 -4.08 -3.85
C LEU A 5 -12.49 -3.44 -4.60
N ILE A 6 -11.54 -4.25 -5.08
CA ILE A 6 -10.37 -3.77 -5.84
C ILE A 6 -10.84 -3.15 -7.15
N ASP A 7 -11.65 -3.87 -7.93
CA ASP A 7 -12.13 -3.44 -9.25
C ASP A 7 -12.93 -2.12 -9.16
N ASP A 8 -13.70 -1.94 -8.08
CA ASP A 8 -14.52 -0.74 -7.90
C ASP A 8 -13.67 0.47 -7.44
N ILE A 9 -12.68 0.25 -6.58
CA ILE A 9 -11.72 1.30 -6.18
C ILE A 9 -10.81 1.70 -7.34
N GLU A 10 -10.38 0.74 -8.17
CA GLU A 10 -9.52 0.99 -9.33
C GLU A 10 -10.14 2.05 -10.27
N LYS A 11 -11.45 1.93 -10.54
CA LYS A 11 -12.22 2.87 -11.36
C LYS A 11 -12.24 4.29 -10.77
N LEU A 12 -12.22 4.42 -9.45
CA LEU A 12 -12.24 5.70 -8.75
C LEU A 12 -10.81 6.15 -8.43
N LYS A 13 -10.07 6.58 -9.46
CA LYS A 13 -8.63 6.94 -9.38
C LYS A 13 -8.28 7.84 -8.20
N TYR A 14 -9.15 8.79 -7.84
CA TYR A 14 -8.95 9.72 -6.73
C TYR A 14 -8.92 9.06 -5.34
N LEU A 15 -9.32 7.80 -5.21
CA LEU A 15 -9.23 7.04 -3.96
C LEU A 15 -7.83 6.51 -3.67
N TRP A 16 -7.00 6.33 -4.70
CA TRP A 16 -5.70 5.66 -4.57
C TRP A 16 -4.52 6.41 -5.20
N ASN A 17 -4.78 7.24 -6.21
CA ASN A 17 -3.74 7.96 -6.95
C ASN A 17 -3.43 9.30 -6.29
N THR A 18 -2.25 9.43 -5.68
CA THR A 18 -1.78 10.65 -5.01
C THR A 18 -1.62 11.85 -5.95
N LYS A 19 -1.44 11.61 -7.25
CA LYS A 19 -1.30 12.62 -8.31
C LYS A 19 -2.66 13.12 -8.83
N HIS A 20 -3.77 12.50 -8.44
CA HIS A 20 -5.09 12.89 -8.90
C HIS A 20 -5.56 14.18 -8.19
N PRO A 21 -6.12 15.20 -8.88
CA PRO A 21 -6.52 16.48 -8.27
C PRO A 21 -7.49 16.38 -7.09
N LEU A 22 -8.35 15.36 -7.11
CA LEU A 22 -9.32 15.09 -6.05
C LEU A 22 -8.78 14.27 -4.88
N PHE A 23 -7.55 13.75 -4.95
CA PHE A 23 -6.98 12.89 -3.90
C PHE A 23 -6.81 13.62 -2.56
N ALA A 24 -6.46 14.91 -2.60
CA ALA A 24 -6.36 15.74 -1.41
C ALA A 24 -7.73 16.05 -0.79
N LYS A 25 -8.82 15.95 -1.56
CA LYS A 25 -10.16 16.33 -1.10
C LYS A 25 -10.79 15.22 -0.25
N ARG A 26 -10.69 15.36 1.08
CA ARG A 26 -11.24 14.41 2.06
C ARG A 26 -12.72 14.08 1.81
N LEU A 27 -13.55 15.10 1.56
CA LEU A 27 -14.97 14.92 1.27
C LEU A 27 -15.21 14.01 0.06
N GLN A 28 -14.45 14.22 -1.02
CA GLN A 28 -14.58 13.41 -2.24
C GLN A 28 -14.18 11.95 -2.01
N LYS A 29 -13.13 11.71 -1.23
CA LYS A 29 -12.75 10.34 -0.84
C LYS A 29 -13.84 9.67 -0.01
N ASN A 30 -14.40 10.38 0.97
CA ASN A 30 -15.48 9.84 1.79
C ASN A 30 -16.70 9.46 0.94
N LEU A 31 -17.14 10.34 0.03
CA LEU A 31 -18.23 10.05 -0.91
C LEU A 31 -17.91 8.86 -1.81
N GLY A 32 -16.67 8.76 -2.32
CA GLY A 32 -16.24 7.61 -3.12
C GLY A 32 -16.32 6.30 -2.35
N PHE A 33 -15.83 6.24 -1.10
CA PHE A 33 -15.94 5.04 -0.27
C PHE A 33 -17.38 4.72 0.15
N GLN A 34 -18.26 5.71 0.30
CA GLN A 34 -19.69 5.48 0.48
C GLN A 34 -20.32 4.79 -0.74
N GLN A 35 -19.98 5.25 -1.95
CA GLN A 35 -20.46 4.61 -3.18
C GLN A 35 -19.96 3.17 -3.32
N VAL A 36 -18.68 2.92 -2.99
CA VAL A 36 -18.10 1.57 -2.98
C VAL A 36 -18.85 0.67 -1.99
N ALA A 37 -19.07 1.16 -0.76
CA ALA A 37 -19.81 0.43 0.26
C ALA A 37 -21.24 0.10 -0.19
N MET A 38 -21.96 1.05 -0.78
CA MET A 38 -23.30 0.84 -1.32
C MET A 38 -23.32 -0.27 -2.38
N ARG A 39 -22.43 -0.22 -3.38
CA ARG A 39 -22.33 -1.26 -4.42
C ARG A 39 -21.95 -2.63 -3.85
N MET A 40 -21.13 -2.66 -2.80
CA MET A 40 -20.85 -3.91 -2.09
C MET A 40 -22.09 -4.47 -1.38
N ARG A 41 -22.91 -3.62 -0.75
CA ARG A 41 -24.16 -4.06 -0.08
C ARG A 41 -25.17 -4.60 -1.07
N GLU A 42 -25.36 -3.93 -2.21
CA GLU A 42 -26.23 -4.40 -3.28
C GLU A 42 -25.84 -5.82 -3.74
N ARG A 43 -24.53 -6.10 -3.81
CA ARG A 43 -24.02 -7.40 -4.22
C ARG A 43 -24.05 -8.45 -3.10
N TRP A 44 -23.94 -8.03 -1.83
CA TRP A 44 -23.97 -8.91 -0.67
C TRP A 44 -24.90 -8.37 0.44
N PRO A 45 -26.23 -8.43 0.25
CA PRO A 45 -27.19 -7.84 1.19
C PRO A 45 -27.12 -8.47 2.59
N ALA A 46 -26.79 -9.77 2.67
CA ALA A 46 -26.62 -10.48 3.94
C ALA A 46 -25.50 -9.90 4.84
N LEU A 47 -24.61 -9.06 4.29
CA LEU A 47 -23.49 -8.44 5.01
C LEU A 47 -23.69 -6.92 5.19
N GLU A 48 -24.90 -6.39 4.99
CA GLU A 48 -25.15 -4.95 4.91
C GLU A 48 -24.58 -4.17 6.10
N SER A 49 -24.85 -4.66 7.31
CA SER A 49 -24.39 -4.07 8.58
C SER A 49 -22.88 -4.02 8.72
N PHE A 50 -22.15 -4.92 8.04
CA PHE A 50 -20.68 -4.99 8.06
C PHE A 50 -20.01 -4.22 6.93
N LEU A 51 -20.74 -3.86 5.88
CA LEU A 51 -20.20 -3.19 4.69
C LEU A 51 -20.29 -1.68 4.83
N THR A 52 -19.59 -1.13 5.83
CA THR A 52 -19.45 0.33 6.00
C THR A 52 -18.33 0.91 5.14
N PRO A 53 -18.35 2.22 4.85
CA PRO A 53 -17.24 2.90 4.17
C PRO A 53 -15.90 2.69 4.90
N GLU A 54 -15.90 2.72 6.23
CA GLU A 54 -14.72 2.54 7.08
C GLU A 54 -14.13 1.13 6.93
N VAL A 55 -15.00 0.11 6.85
CA VAL A 55 -14.56 -1.28 6.59
C VAL A 55 -13.97 -1.43 5.20
N CYS A 56 -14.54 -0.77 4.18
CA CYS A 56 -13.98 -0.77 2.83
C CYS A 56 -12.59 -0.11 2.79
N ILE A 57 -12.43 1.04 3.47
CA ILE A 57 -11.14 1.74 3.61
C ILE A 57 -10.13 0.81 4.29
N ALA A 58 -10.45 0.24 5.45
CA ALA A 58 -9.55 -0.63 6.20
C ALA A 58 -9.12 -1.85 5.37
N LYS A 59 -10.08 -2.49 4.67
CA LYS A 59 -9.80 -3.62 3.76
C LYS A 59 -8.87 -3.20 2.62
N PHE A 60 -9.09 -2.03 2.02
CA PHE A 60 -8.23 -1.53 0.95
C PHE A 60 -6.82 -1.21 1.42
N LEU A 61 -6.66 -0.58 2.59
CA LEU A 61 -5.34 -0.31 3.19
C LEU A 61 -4.56 -1.59 3.49
N ASN A 62 -5.25 -2.64 3.94
CA ASN A 62 -4.67 -3.96 4.13
C ASN A 62 -4.20 -4.58 2.79
N LEU A 63 -5.00 -4.46 1.73
CA LEU A 63 -4.63 -4.90 0.38
C LEU A 63 -3.42 -4.12 -0.17
N ARG A 64 -3.38 -2.81 0.05
CA ARG A 64 -2.22 -1.97 -0.32
C ARG A 64 -0.96 -2.41 0.42
N THR A 65 -1.06 -2.67 1.72
CA THR A 65 0.06 -3.17 2.54
C THR A 65 0.52 -4.55 2.06
N TYR A 66 -0.42 -5.44 1.77
CA TYR A 66 -0.13 -6.75 1.18
C TYR A 66 0.65 -6.60 -0.13
N TYR A 67 0.15 -5.82 -1.08
CA TYR A 67 0.80 -5.61 -2.37
C TYR A 67 2.23 -5.06 -2.23
N ARG A 68 2.44 -4.07 -1.34
CA ARG A 68 3.79 -3.54 -1.04
C ARG A 68 4.76 -4.62 -0.55
N LYS A 69 4.31 -5.48 0.37
CA LYS A 69 5.13 -6.57 0.92
C LYS A 69 5.48 -7.60 -0.17
N GLU A 70 4.52 -7.98 -1.00
CA GLU A 70 4.76 -8.92 -2.09
C GLU A 70 5.68 -8.34 -3.16
N LYS A 71 5.53 -7.05 -3.48
CA LYS A 71 6.43 -6.36 -4.40
C LYS A 71 7.86 -6.33 -3.86
N LYS A 72 8.04 -6.03 -2.56
CA LYS A 72 9.35 -6.08 -1.89
C LYS A 72 10.01 -7.45 -1.99
N LYS A 73 9.24 -8.53 -1.77
CA LYS A 73 9.77 -9.89 -1.93
C LYS A 73 10.21 -10.13 -3.37
N LEU A 74 9.36 -9.79 -4.34
CA LEU A 74 9.68 -9.97 -5.76
C LEU A 74 10.93 -9.18 -6.20
N THR A 75 11.14 -7.99 -5.67
CA THR A 75 12.33 -7.18 -5.98
C THR A 75 13.57 -7.68 -5.26
N CYS A 76 13.47 -8.06 -3.98
CA CYS A 76 14.65 -8.45 -3.18
C CYS A 76 15.06 -9.92 -3.39
N SER A 77 14.12 -10.82 -3.73
CA SER A 77 14.43 -12.24 -4.02
C SER A 77 15.24 -12.43 -5.31
N LYS A 78 15.28 -11.43 -6.20
CA LYS A 78 16.11 -11.46 -7.42
C LYS A 78 17.59 -11.23 -7.17
N SER A 79 18.00 -10.87 -5.94
CA SER A 79 19.37 -10.43 -5.62
C SER A 79 20.24 -11.46 -4.90
N GLY A 80 19.99 -12.78 -5.02
CA GLY A 80 20.83 -13.81 -4.38
C GLY A 80 20.90 -15.15 -5.12
N THR A 81 22.01 -15.88 -4.94
CA THR A 81 22.39 -17.15 -5.59
C THR A 81 21.54 -18.38 -5.20
N GLY A 82 20.29 -18.18 -4.76
CA GLY A 82 19.38 -19.23 -4.31
C GLY A 82 17.91 -18.80 -4.38
N ALA A 83 17.58 -17.93 -5.34
CA ALA A 83 16.24 -17.38 -5.51
C ALA A 83 15.21 -18.50 -5.75
N VAL A 84 14.53 -18.92 -4.69
CA VAL A 84 13.32 -19.74 -4.81
C VAL A 84 12.27 -18.87 -5.48
N ASP A 85 11.68 -19.33 -6.57
CA ASP A 85 10.66 -18.59 -7.32
C ASP A 85 9.47 -18.23 -6.40
N PHE A 86 9.48 -17.01 -5.89
CA PHE A 86 8.37 -16.49 -5.11
C PHE A 86 7.25 -16.07 -6.06
N PHE A 87 6.19 -16.86 -6.11
CA PHE A 87 4.95 -16.50 -6.79
C PHE A 87 3.95 -15.94 -5.76
N PRO A 88 3.64 -14.63 -5.80
CA PRO A 88 2.53 -14.08 -5.00
C PRO A 88 1.26 -14.89 -5.28
N LYS A 89 0.35 -14.98 -4.31
CA LYS A 89 -1.01 -15.51 -4.56
C LYS A 89 -1.66 -14.65 -5.66
N LYS A 90 -1.66 -15.17 -6.90
CA LYS A 90 -1.65 -14.39 -8.15
C LYS A 90 -2.86 -13.47 -8.33
N GLU A 91 -4.05 -13.84 -7.85
CA GLU A 91 -5.28 -13.15 -8.25
C GLU A 91 -5.36 -11.69 -7.77
N HIS A 92 -5.13 -11.43 -6.48
CA HIS A 92 -5.23 -10.06 -5.94
C HIS A 92 -3.97 -9.24 -6.22
N PHE A 93 -2.80 -9.87 -6.32
CA PHE A 93 -1.57 -9.18 -6.65
C PHE A 93 -1.64 -8.56 -8.05
N THR A 94 -2.10 -9.31 -9.05
CA THR A 94 -2.28 -8.81 -10.42
C THR A 94 -3.33 -7.70 -10.48
N ARG A 95 -4.46 -7.84 -9.78
CA ARG A 95 -5.50 -6.79 -9.73
C ARG A 95 -5.05 -5.51 -9.04
N LEU A 96 -4.01 -5.56 -8.21
CA LEU A 96 -3.47 -4.38 -7.51
C LEU A 96 -2.33 -3.69 -8.30
N GLN A 97 -2.02 -4.14 -9.52
CA GLN A 97 -0.94 -3.57 -10.34
C GLN A 97 -1.14 -2.09 -10.68
N PHE A 98 -2.38 -1.58 -10.69
CA PHE A 98 -2.62 -0.15 -10.87
C PHE A 98 -1.98 0.74 -9.79
N LEU A 99 -1.55 0.16 -8.65
CA LEU A 99 -0.86 0.87 -7.59
C LEU A 99 0.65 1.06 -7.85
N GLU A 100 1.23 0.39 -8.84
CA GLU A 100 2.68 0.38 -9.11
C GLU A 100 3.23 1.81 -9.25
N ASP A 101 2.57 2.67 -10.03
CA ASP A 101 3.04 4.03 -10.34
C ASP A 101 2.98 5.01 -9.16
N ILE A 102 2.36 4.60 -8.05
CA ILE A 102 2.06 5.43 -6.88
C ILE A 102 2.75 4.90 -5.62
N ILE A 103 3.12 3.62 -5.60
CA ILE A 103 3.90 3.04 -4.51
C ILE A 103 5.36 3.28 -4.83
N ASN A 104 5.99 4.20 -4.08
CA ASN A 104 7.42 4.53 -4.21
C ASN A 104 8.28 3.28 -4.41
N PRO A 105 9.34 3.37 -5.25
CA PRO A 105 10.20 2.23 -5.54
C PRO A 105 10.71 1.64 -4.22
N VAL A 106 10.41 0.37 -4.02
CA VAL A 106 10.93 -0.39 -2.89
C VAL A 106 12.42 -0.54 -3.12
N VAL A 107 13.22 0.36 -2.53
CA VAL A 107 14.67 0.21 -2.52
C VAL A 107 14.97 -1.00 -1.64
N CYS A 108 15.36 -2.12 -2.26
CA CYS A 108 16.02 -3.21 -1.55
C CYS A 108 17.40 -2.71 -1.21
N HIS A 109 17.56 -2.08 -0.04
CA HIS A 109 18.90 -1.97 0.52
C HIS A 109 19.34 -3.38 0.91
N PRO A 110 20.42 -3.91 0.32
CA PRO A 110 21.07 -5.09 0.87
C PRO A 110 21.57 -4.70 2.27
N ASN A 111 21.03 -5.35 3.29
CA ASN A 111 21.38 -5.24 4.72
C ASN A 111 21.14 -3.85 5.37
N LEU A 112 20.24 -3.84 6.35
CA LEU A 112 19.97 -2.68 7.22
C LEU A 112 20.81 -2.72 8.52
N ASP A 113 21.82 -3.58 8.62
CA ASP A 113 22.73 -3.56 9.76
C ASP A 113 23.85 -2.50 9.59
N ASP A 114 24.07 -1.97 8.38
CA ASP A 114 25.20 -1.05 8.13
C ASP A 114 24.81 0.44 8.05
N MET A 115 23.55 0.79 7.75
CA MET A 115 23.15 2.21 7.57
C MET A 115 22.67 2.92 8.84
N GLU A 116 22.28 2.18 9.88
CA GLU A 116 21.82 2.78 11.14
C GLU A 116 23.00 3.24 12.03
N LEU A 117 24.23 2.82 11.70
CA LEU A 117 25.45 3.25 12.38
C LEU A 117 25.98 4.61 11.87
N GLU A 118 25.78 4.93 10.59
CA GLU A 118 26.35 6.14 10.00
C GLU A 118 25.58 7.40 10.43
N ILE A 119 24.26 7.32 10.54
CA ILE A 119 23.41 8.44 11.02
C ILE A 119 23.67 8.74 12.51
N ASN A 120 23.90 7.70 13.32
CA ASN A 120 24.15 7.87 14.75
C ASN A 120 25.57 8.37 15.04
N ALA A 121 26.57 8.02 14.22
CA ALA A 121 27.93 8.55 14.35
C ALA A 121 27.98 10.07 14.04
N THR A 122 27.28 10.52 12.99
CA THR A 122 27.24 11.96 12.63
C THR A 122 26.49 12.80 13.68
N LEU A 123 25.43 12.24 14.30
CA LEU A 123 24.70 12.91 15.38
C LEU A 123 25.51 13.02 16.68
N LEU A 124 26.42 12.07 16.95
CA LEU A 124 27.32 12.13 18.11
C LEU A 124 28.41 13.20 17.95
N GLU A 125 29.00 13.35 16.75
CA GLU A 125 30.02 14.38 16.49
C GLU A 125 29.46 15.81 16.55
N VAL A 126 28.24 16.02 16.05
CA VAL A 126 27.57 17.34 16.09
C VAL A 126 27.16 17.71 17.52
N THR A 127 26.77 16.75 18.35
CA THR A 127 26.35 17.01 19.74
C THR A 127 27.53 17.26 20.68
N VAL A 128 28.71 16.74 20.39
CA VAL A 128 29.95 17.02 21.15
C VAL A 128 30.52 18.41 20.80
N SER A 129 30.41 18.87 19.54
CA SER A 129 30.87 20.22 19.14
C SER A 129 30.00 21.38 19.65
N LEU A 130 28.78 21.12 20.11
CA LEU A 130 27.85 22.15 20.62
C LEU A 130 27.86 22.26 22.16
N ARG A 131 28.81 21.61 22.85
CA ARG A 131 29.02 21.70 24.29
C ARG A 131 30.44 22.14 24.66
N ILE A 132 30.97 23.14 23.95
CA ILE A 132 32.12 23.94 24.39
C ILE A 132 31.67 25.39 24.49
#